data_AF-A0ABD1WTJ2-F1
#
_entry.id   AF-A0ABD1WTJ2-F1
#
_cell.length_a   1.000
_cell.length_b   1.000
_cell.length_c   1.000
_cell.angle_alpha   90.00
_cell.angle_beta   90.00
_cell.angle_gamma   90.00
#
_symmetry.space_group_name_H-M   'P 1'
#
loop_
_entity.id
_entity.type
_entity.pdbx_description
1 polymer ?
#
loop_
_entity_poly.entity_id
_entity_poly.type
_entity_poly.pdbx_seq_one_letter_code
_entity_poly.pdbx_strand_id
1 'polypeptide(L)'
;MLDKVLDLLSKRWERINGAQALRLLPRDTKLKNLLPFLGPLLRKSSEANRNFSVIKSLRESENLQVKDELYKQRKNIVKITSDSMCSLCNKKIGTSVFAVYPNGKTIVHFVCFKDSQNMKAVVKGSPLRKR
;
A
#
# COMPACT_ATOMS: atom_id res chain seq x y z
N MET A 1 27.28 -3.15 -47.33
CA MET A 1 26.43 -2.13 -46.66
C MET A 1 25.73 -2.72 -45.42
N LEU A 2 25.20 -3.95 -45.52
CA LEU A 2 24.57 -4.67 -44.40
C LEU A 2 25.50 -4.84 -43.18
N ASP A 3 26.81 -5.06 -43.37
CA ASP A 3 27.75 -5.22 -42.26
C ASP A 3 27.83 -3.99 -41.35
N LYS A 4 27.72 -2.78 -41.93
CA LYS A 4 27.68 -1.53 -41.16
C LYS A 4 26.39 -1.42 -40.34
N VAL A 5 25.27 -1.92 -40.87
CA VAL A 5 23.99 -1.97 -40.16
C VAL A 5 24.08 -2.96 -39.00
N LEU A 6 24.64 -4.14 -39.23
CA LEU A 6 24.81 -5.17 -38.20
C LEU A 6 25.78 -4.71 -37.09
N ASP A 7 26.86 -4.01 -37.44
CA ASP A 7 27.77 -3.38 -36.48
C ASP A 7 27.09 -2.26 -35.65
N LEU A 8 26.22 -1.47 -36.27
CA LEU A 8 25.43 -0.47 -35.57
C LEU A 8 24.45 -1.12 -34.59
N LEU A 9 23.75 -2.18 -35.02
CA LEU A 9 22.80 -2.92 -34.19
C LEU A 9 23.52 -3.56 -33.00
N SER A 10 24.68 -4.19 -33.21
CA SER A 10 25.44 -4.83 -32.13
C SER A 10 25.97 -3.84 -31.09
N LYS A 11 26.29 -2.59 -31.49
CA LYS A 11 26.78 -1.55 -30.57
C LYS A 11 25.68 -0.78 -29.85
N ARG A 12 24.52 -0.59 -30.50
CA ARG A 12 23.44 0.28 -30.02
C ARG A 12 22.15 -0.47 -29.70
N TRP A 13 22.21 -1.78 -29.53
CA TRP A 13 21.05 -2.64 -29.25
C TRP A 13 20.15 -2.12 -28.12
N GLU A 14 20.72 -1.48 -27.10
CA GLU A 14 19.98 -0.99 -25.94
C GLU A 14 19.03 0.18 -26.25
N ARG A 15 19.38 1.00 -27.24
CA ARG A 15 18.63 2.23 -27.62
C ARG A 15 17.72 2.02 -28.82
N ILE A 16 17.69 0.82 -29.37
CA ILE A 16 16.97 0.50 -30.61
C ILE A 16 15.79 -0.41 -30.26
N ASN A 17 14.64 -0.15 -30.86
CA ASN A 17 13.52 -1.06 -30.78
C ASN A 17 13.84 -2.35 -31.57
N GLY A 18 14.13 -3.43 -30.85
CA GLY A 18 14.57 -4.68 -31.45
C GLY A 18 13.58 -5.29 -32.43
N ALA A 19 12.28 -5.24 -32.12
CA ALA A 19 11.23 -5.78 -32.98
C ALA A 19 11.10 -4.99 -34.29
N GLN A 20 11.20 -3.66 -34.23
CA GLN A 20 11.19 -2.81 -35.42
C GLN A 20 12.45 -3.02 -36.27
N ALA A 21 13.63 -3.10 -35.64
CA ALA A 21 14.88 -3.34 -36.35
C ALA A 21 14.86 -4.66 -37.12
N LEU A 22 14.34 -5.74 -36.51
CA LEU A 22 14.23 -7.05 -37.17
C LEU A 22 13.29 -7.04 -38.40
N ARG A 23 12.24 -6.22 -38.39
CA ARG A 23 11.31 -6.09 -39.53
C ARG A 23 11.91 -5.37 -40.73
N LEU A 24 12.92 -4.53 -40.50
CA LEU A 24 13.59 -3.73 -41.54
C LEU A 24 14.77 -4.47 -42.19
N LEU A 25 15.24 -5.56 -41.57
CA LEU A 25 16.35 -6.33 -42.10
C LEU A 25 15.93 -7.14 -43.34
N PRO A 26 16.82 -7.30 -44.33
CA PRO A 26 16.61 -8.22 -45.44
C PRO A 26 16.33 -9.65 -44.95
N ARG A 27 15.38 -10.36 -45.59
CA ARG A 27 14.92 -11.70 -45.17
C ARG A 27 16.01 -12.77 -45.27
N ASP A 28 17.02 -12.54 -46.10
CA ASP A 28 18.21 -13.38 -46.30
C ASP A 28 19.30 -13.16 -45.23
N THR A 29 19.09 -12.24 -44.29
CA THR A 29 20.03 -12.00 -43.18
C THR A 29 20.17 -13.25 -42.33
N LYS A 30 21.37 -13.83 -42.30
CA LYS A 30 21.66 -15.03 -41.50
C LYS A 30 21.52 -14.73 -40.01
N LEU A 31 20.77 -15.57 -39.29
CA LEU A 31 20.56 -15.44 -37.85
C LEU A 31 21.87 -15.39 -37.05
N LYS A 32 22.90 -16.13 -37.47
CA LYS A 32 24.24 -16.12 -36.84
C LYS A 32 24.83 -14.71 -36.74
N ASN A 33 24.58 -13.86 -37.73
CA ASN A 33 25.11 -12.50 -37.77
C ASN A 33 24.36 -11.55 -36.82
N LEU A 34 23.18 -11.94 -36.35
CA LEU A 34 22.35 -11.16 -35.41
C LEU A 34 22.60 -11.54 -33.95
N LEU A 35 23.37 -12.60 -33.66
CA LEU A 35 23.67 -13.01 -32.29
C LEU A 35 24.25 -11.89 -31.42
N PRO A 36 25.20 -11.05 -31.90
CA PRO A 36 25.73 -9.94 -31.11
C PRO A 36 24.69 -8.87 -30.76
N PHE A 37 23.62 -8.76 -31.55
CA PHE A 37 22.51 -7.84 -31.32
C PHE A 37 21.42 -8.47 -30.44
N LEU A 38 21.00 -9.69 -30.75
CA LEU A 38 19.89 -10.39 -30.08
C LEU A 38 20.26 -10.90 -28.69
N GLY A 39 21.49 -11.38 -28.50
CA GLY A 39 21.94 -11.94 -27.22
C GLY A 39 21.77 -10.95 -26.06
N PRO A 40 22.40 -9.76 -26.11
CA PRO A 40 22.25 -8.74 -25.08
C PRO A 40 20.81 -8.26 -24.91
N LEU A 41 20.07 -8.09 -26.02
CA LEU A 41 18.68 -7.65 -26.02
C LEU A 41 17.77 -8.64 -25.26
N LEU A 42 17.85 -9.92 -25.58
CA LEU A 42 17.07 -10.98 -24.93
C LEU A 42 17.48 -11.14 -23.46
N ARG A 43 18.78 -11.03 -23.16
CA ARG A 43 19.28 -11.07 -21.78
C ARG A 43 18.68 -9.95 -20.94
N LYS A 44 18.71 -8.70 -21.43
CA LYS A 44 18.10 -7.54 -20.77
C LYS A 44 16.60 -7.73 -20.57
N SER A 45 15.89 -8.25 -21.58
CA SER A 45 14.45 -8.54 -21.47
C SER A 45 14.15 -9.59 -20.41
N SER A 46 14.95 -10.66 -20.34
CA SER A 46 14.80 -11.74 -19.35
C SER A 46 15.08 -11.23 -17.93
N GLU A 47 16.15 -10.45 -17.76
CA GLU A 47 16.50 -9.81 -16.49
C GLU A 47 15.42 -8.86 -16.02
N ALA A 48 14.90 -8.00 -16.91
CA ALA A 48 13.78 -7.12 -16.59
C ALA A 48 12.55 -7.91 -16.13
N ASN A 49 12.18 -8.97 -16.84
CA ASN A 49 11.03 -9.80 -16.45
C ASN A 49 11.20 -10.46 -15.08
N ARG A 50 12.40 -10.99 -14.78
CA ARG A 50 12.72 -11.54 -13.46
C ARG A 50 12.63 -10.47 -12.37
N ASN A 51 13.23 -9.31 -12.60
CA ASN A 51 13.22 -8.20 -11.64
C ASN A 51 11.79 -7.69 -11.38
N PHE A 52 10.98 -7.52 -12.44
CA PHE A 52 9.59 -7.12 -12.28
C PHE A 52 8.76 -8.15 -11.54
N SER A 53 9.02 -9.44 -11.75
CA SER A 53 8.34 -10.51 -11.01
C SER A 53 8.65 -10.42 -9.51
N VAL A 54 9.92 -10.19 -9.14
CA VAL A 54 10.32 -9.98 -7.74
C VAL A 54 9.65 -8.73 -7.15
N ILE A 55 9.70 -7.59 -7.87
CA ILE A 55 9.07 -6.34 -7.42
C ILE A 55 7.56 -6.54 -7.22
N LYS A 56 6.89 -7.22 -8.15
CA LYS A 56 5.45 -7.52 -8.06
C LYS A 56 5.16 -8.32 -6.79
N SER A 57 5.87 -9.41 -6.55
CA SER A 57 5.66 -10.25 -5.36
C SER A 57 5.92 -9.49 -4.06
N LEU A 58 6.93 -8.62 -4.02
CA LEU A 58 7.21 -7.77 -2.85
C LEU A 58 6.06 -6.81 -2.58
N ARG A 59 5.52 -6.15 -3.62
CA ARG A 59 4.38 -5.23 -3.49
C ARG A 59 3.10 -5.94 -3.09
N GLU A 60 2.87 -7.14 -3.61
CA GLU A 60 1.73 -7.98 -3.21
C GLU A 60 1.84 -8.38 -1.74
N SER A 61 3.04 -8.78 -1.28
CA SER A 61 3.29 -9.11 0.13
C SER A 61 3.05 -7.92 1.06
N GLU A 62 3.61 -6.75 0.73
CA GLU A 62 3.42 -5.51 1.49
C GLU A 62 1.93 -5.12 1.57
N ASN A 63 1.22 -5.18 0.44
CA ASN A 63 -0.21 -4.90 0.38
C ASN A 63 -1.03 -5.86 1.28
N LEU A 64 -0.69 -7.15 1.28
CA LEU A 64 -1.36 -8.12 2.14
C LEU A 64 -1.09 -7.84 3.63
N GLN A 65 0.15 -7.48 4.00
CA GLN A 65 0.50 -7.14 5.38
C GLN A 65 -0.28 -5.91 5.88
N VAL A 66 -0.34 -4.84 5.09
CA VAL A 66 -1.09 -3.63 5.45
C VAL A 66 -2.60 -3.92 5.56
N LYS A 67 -3.14 -4.74 4.66
CA LYS A 67 -4.55 -5.17 4.74
C LYS A 67 -4.85 -6.00 5.99
N ASP A 68 -3.95 -6.91 6.35
CA ASP A 68 -4.08 -7.70 7.58
C ASP A 68 -4.00 -6.83 8.83
N GLU A 69 -3.09 -5.87 8.88
CA GLU A 69 -3.01 -4.90 9.98
C GLU A 69 -4.30 -4.06 10.10
N LEU A 70 -4.78 -3.52 8.98
CA LEU A 70 -6.04 -2.78 8.94
C LEU A 70 -7.21 -3.65 9.40
N TYR A 71 -7.25 -4.91 8.98
CA TYR A 71 -8.26 -5.86 9.41
C TYR A 71 -8.19 -6.11 10.92
N LYS A 72 -7.00 -6.33 11.48
CA LYS A 72 -6.80 -6.49 12.94
C LYS A 72 -7.30 -5.28 13.73
N GLN A 73 -7.02 -4.07 13.25
CA GLN A 73 -7.50 -2.85 13.91
C GLN A 73 -9.03 -2.70 13.83
N ARG A 74 -9.64 -3.05 12.70
CA ARG A 74 -11.11 -3.01 12.50
C ARG A 74 -11.86 -4.16 13.18
N LYS A 75 -11.19 -5.29 13.43
CA LYS A 75 -11.78 -6.48 14.07
C LYS A 75 -12.10 -6.28 15.55
N ASN A 76 -11.74 -5.15 16.16
CA ASN A 76 -12.10 -4.89 17.56
C ASN A 76 -13.62 -4.99 17.77
N ILE A 77 -14.02 -6.00 18.54
CA ILE A 77 -15.41 -6.26 18.92
C ILE A 77 -15.54 -5.93 20.40
N VAL A 78 -16.58 -5.17 20.74
CA VAL A 78 -16.99 -4.96 22.13
C VAL A 78 -18.31 -5.68 22.35
N LYS A 79 -18.29 -6.67 23.25
CA LYS A 79 -19.50 -7.41 23.64
C LYS A 79 -20.09 -6.78 24.89
N ILE A 80 -21.31 -6.26 24.78
CA ILE A 80 -22.07 -5.76 25.93
C ILE A 80 -22.85 -6.92 26.57
N THR A 81 -22.68 -7.09 27.87
CA THR A 81 -23.39 -8.04 28.72
C THR A 81 -24.27 -7.30 29.73
N SER A 82 -25.14 -8.02 30.44
CA SER A 82 -25.97 -7.48 31.52
C SER A 82 -25.18 -6.78 32.63
N ASP A 83 -23.91 -7.17 32.82
CA ASP A 83 -23.03 -6.64 33.86
C ASP A 83 -22.00 -5.64 33.33
N SER A 84 -22.13 -5.23 32.07
CA SER A 84 -21.28 -4.16 31.52
C SER A 84 -21.60 -2.83 32.22
N MET A 85 -20.59 -2.24 32.85
CA MET A 85 -20.69 -1.00 33.64
C MET A 85 -20.07 0.18 32.90
N CYS A 86 -20.69 1.35 33.03
CA CYS A 86 -20.11 2.60 32.56
C CYS A 86 -18.91 2.99 33.44
N SER A 87 -17.74 3.24 32.83
CA SER A 87 -16.52 3.60 33.56
C SER A 87 -16.52 4.99 34.20
N LEU A 88 -17.57 5.81 33.97
CA LEU A 88 -17.68 7.16 34.53
C LEU A 88 -18.66 7.22 35.70
N CYS A 89 -19.83 6.61 35.58
CA CYS A 89 -20.88 6.67 36.61
C CYS A 89 -21.03 5.36 37.40
N ASN A 90 -20.30 4.31 37.04
CA ASN A 90 -20.37 2.98 37.64
C ASN A 90 -21.80 2.40 37.70
N LYS A 91 -22.65 2.73 36.72
CA LYS A 91 -23.98 2.13 36.53
C LYS A 91 -23.97 1.18 35.34
N LYS A 92 -24.87 0.18 35.35
CA LYS A 92 -25.03 -0.79 34.25
C LYS A 92 -25.41 -0.09 32.94
N ILE A 93 -24.87 -0.55 31.81
CA ILE A 93 -25.23 -0.07 30.48
C ILE A 93 -26.62 -0.57 30.08
N GLY A 94 -26.91 -1.86 30.27
CA GLY A 94 -28.23 -2.44 29.92
C GLY A 94 -28.61 -2.17 28.46
N THR A 95 -29.80 -1.61 28.24
CA THR A 95 -30.34 -1.24 26.91
C THR A 95 -30.08 0.21 26.51
N SER A 96 -29.32 0.97 27.31
CA SER A 96 -29.06 2.37 27.04
C SER A 96 -28.02 2.59 25.93
N VAL A 97 -28.08 3.74 25.27
CA VAL A 97 -27.10 4.13 24.23
C VAL A 97 -25.72 4.33 24.88
N PHE A 98 -24.71 3.70 24.29
CA PHE A 98 -23.34 3.70 24.79
C PHE A 98 -22.35 4.25 23.76
N ALA A 99 -21.17 4.61 24.25
CA ALA A 99 -20.00 4.94 23.45
C ALA A 99 -18.81 4.11 23.94
N VAL A 100 -17.90 3.79 23.01
CA VAL A 100 -16.65 3.08 23.30
C VAL A 100 -15.50 4.02 22.97
N TYR A 101 -14.57 4.19 23.90
CA TYR A 101 -13.36 4.98 23.65
C TYR A 101 -12.41 4.30 22.64
N PRO A 102 -11.49 5.05 21.99
CA PRO A 102 -10.56 4.51 21.00
C PRO A 102 -9.68 3.36 21.50
N ASN A 103 -9.54 3.18 22.82
CA ASN A 103 -8.84 2.04 23.42
C ASN A 103 -9.60 0.70 23.28
N GLY A 104 -10.84 0.71 22.78
CA GLY A 104 -11.67 -0.47 22.55
C GLY A 104 -12.16 -1.19 23.81
N LYS A 105 -11.88 -0.66 25.00
CA LYS A 105 -12.19 -1.32 26.29
C LYS A 105 -13.08 -0.47 27.20
N THR A 106 -12.89 0.84 27.20
CA THR A 106 -13.65 1.73 28.08
C THR A 106 -15.01 2.01 27.48
N ILE A 107 -16.04 1.47 28.12
CA ILE A 107 -17.44 1.63 27.74
C ILE A 107 -18.06 2.66 28.67
N VAL A 108 -18.80 3.60 28.09
CA VAL A 108 -19.51 4.63 28.83
C VAL A 108 -20.89 4.84 28.26
N HIS A 109 -21.83 5.32 29.07
CA HIS A 109 -23.07 5.87 28.54
C HIS A 109 -22.77 7.02 27.59
N PHE A 110 -23.56 7.15 26.52
CA PHE A 110 -23.38 8.26 25.57
C PHE A 110 -23.52 9.63 26.24
N VAL A 111 -24.41 9.76 27.23
CA VAL A 111 -24.57 10.99 28.02
C VAL A 111 -23.32 11.28 28.84
N CYS A 112 -22.81 10.30 29.59
CA CYS A 112 -21.57 10.46 30.37
C CYS A 112 -20.37 10.82 29.46
N PHE A 113 -20.32 10.26 28.24
CA PHE A 113 -19.33 10.65 27.24
C PHE A 113 -19.49 12.14 26.89
N LYS A 114 -20.69 12.57 26.50
CA LYS A 114 -20.98 13.97 26.13
C LYS A 114 -20.61 14.96 27.24
N ASP A 115 -21.00 14.65 28.48
CA ASP A 115 -20.72 15.50 29.64
C ASP A 115 -19.20 15.62 29.89
N SER A 116 -18.46 14.52 29.75
CA SER A 116 -17.00 14.51 29.89
C SER A 116 -16.28 15.32 28.79
N GLN A 117 -16.83 15.37 27.58
CA GLN A 117 -16.27 16.21 26.50
C GLN A 117 -16.56 17.68 26.75
N ASN A 118 -17.75 18.00 27.28
CA ASN A 118 -18.14 19.38 27.58
C ASN A 118 -17.27 19.98 28.70
N MET A 119 -16.93 19.19 29.72
CA MET A 119 -15.97 19.60 30.76
C MET A 119 -14.57 19.91 30.20
N LYS A 120 -14.08 19.15 29.21
CA LYS A 120 -12.79 19.41 28.57
C LYS A 120 -12.78 20.68 27.72
N ALA A 121 -13.90 21.05 27.12
CA ALA A 121 -14.03 22.29 26.35
C ALA A 121 -14.01 23.53 27.26
N VAL A 122 -14.62 23.44 28.45
CA VAL A 122 -14.65 24.55 29.42
C VAL A 122 -13.29 24.78 30.09
N VAL A 123 -12.51 23.73 30.35
CA VAL A 123 -11.16 23.88 30.97
C VAL A 123 -10.14 24.53 30.02
N LYS A 124 -10.30 24.43 28.70
CA LYS A 124 -9.46 25.15 27.72
C LYS A 124 -9.81 26.63 27.55
N GLY A 125 -10.87 27.11 28.20
CA GLY A 125 -11.34 28.49 28.12
C GLY A 125 -11.43 29.16 29.48
N SER A 126 -10.31 29.30 30.20
CA SER A 126 -10.25 30.29 31.27
C SER A 126 -10.05 31.68 30.63
N PRO A 127 -10.94 32.66 30.85
CA PRO A 127 -10.69 34.01 30.38
C PRO A 127 -9.57 34.59 31.25
N LEU A 128 -8.46 35.00 30.62
CA LEU A 128 -7.48 35.87 31.26
C LEU A 128 -8.23 37.11 31.78
N ARG A 129 -8.38 37.21 33.10
CA ARG A 129 -8.77 38.45 33.77
C ARG A 129 -7.68 39.49 33.46
N LYS A 130 -7.96 40.38 32.52
CA LYS A 130 -7.16 41.60 32.33
C LYS A 130 -7.27 42.44 33.60
N ARG A 131 -6.12 42.73 34.19
CA ARG A 131 -5.92 43.78 35.19
C ARG A 131 -6.04 45.15 34.54
#